data_AF-A0A6A4HDC3-F1
#
_entry.id   AF-A0A6A4HDC3-F1
#
_cell.length_a   1.000
_cell.length_b   1.000
_cell.length_c   1.000
_cell.angle_alpha   90.00
_cell.angle_beta   90.00
_cell.angle_gamma   90.00
#
_symmetry.space_group_name_H-M   'P 1'
#
loop_
_entity.id
_entity.type
_entity.pdbx_description
1 polymer ?
#
loop_
_entity_poly.entity_id
_entity_poly.type
_entity_poly.pdbx_seq_one_letter_code
_entity_poly.pdbx_strand_id
1 'polypeptide(L)'
;MLFNARFFAIFTVGVASVIVYATPVRRTIMLGPAFNDPHYFTNEERAVFSSPLTGIILGTEVYNEGMHNDGVFNLHTANGWYNGIPANSLLLKVLPSLNNDAIGEVKVLKAMREYVASGTVMISDGQRTVRRPAIIMFKKPGAPLHHTTVYTQASSSRKATLRSTVLKLMCDQVHTDGLLGDPTVGNVLVQFDRNGFPLSVNLVDYGAPGTGAPIERLMPGHATPEEIYAYCMNLWSRHWLPSGSF
;
A
#
# COMPACT_ATOMS: atom_id res chain seq x y z
N MET A 1 0.63 -71.83 37.92
CA MET A 1 0.39 -70.76 36.93
C MET A 1 0.83 -69.45 37.54
N LEU A 2 1.97 -68.89 37.09
CA LEU A 2 2.53 -67.62 37.56
C LEU A 2 2.27 -66.56 36.49
N PHE A 3 1.46 -65.55 36.80
CA PHE A 3 1.23 -64.39 35.93
C PHE A 3 2.26 -63.30 36.25
N ASN A 4 3.09 -62.98 35.26
CA ASN A 4 4.09 -61.91 35.31
C ASN A 4 3.39 -60.58 35.00
N ALA A 5 3.22 -59.71 35.99
CA ALA A 5 2.71 -58.35 35.79
C ALA A 5 3.87 -57.41 35.41
N ARG A 6 3.91 -56.95 34.15
CA ARG A 6 4.84 -55.90 33.71
C ARG A 6 4.22 -54.53 33.99
N PHE A 7 4.87 -53.77 34.87
CA PHE A 7 4.57 -52.36 35.12
C PHE A 7 5.00 -51.51 33.91
N PHE A 8 4.04 -50.81 33.29
CA PHE A 8 4.32 -49.74 32.34
C PHE A 8 4.44 -48.42 33.13
N ALA A 9 5.64 -47.85 33.16
CA ALA A 9 5.86 -46.50 33.66
C ALA A 9 5.48 -45.49 32.56
N ILE A 10 4.44 -44.69 32.80
CA ILE A 10 4.03 -43.60 31.92
C ILE A 10 4.83 -42.36 32.32
N PHE A 11 5.77 -41.95 31.47
CA PHE A 11 6.45 -40.65 31.60
C PHE A 11 5.58 -39.56 30.98
N THR A 12 5.01 -38.70 31.82
CA THR A 12 4.31 -37.48 31.40
C THR A 12 5.35 -36.38 31.19
N VAL A 13 5.66 -36.07 29.93
CA VAL A 13 6.50 -34.91 29.59
C VAL A 13 5.63 -33.66 29.69
N GLY A 14 5.78 -32.91 30.78
CA GLY A 14 5.15 -31.61 30.96
C GLY A 14 5.77 -30.59 30.00
N VAL A 15 5.05 -30.22 28.94
CA VAL A 15 5.45 -29.13 28.05
C VAL A 15 5.11 -27.82 28.74
N ALA A 16 6.13 -27.14 29.28
CA ALA A 16 5.96 -25.77 29.78
C ALA A 16 5.72 -24.83 28.58
N SER A 17 4.50 -24.33 28.44
CA SER A 17 4.17 -23.32 27.44
C SER A 17 4.74 -21.97 27.89
N VAL A 18 5.87 -21.57 27.31
CA VAL A 18 6.40 -20.21 27.47
C VAL A 18 5.61 -19.28 26.55
N ILE A 19 4.71 -18.48 27.12
CA ILE A 19 4.00 -17.43 26.39
C ILE A 19 4.92 -16.21 26.33
N VAL A 20 5.58 -16.01 25.18
CA VAL A 20 6.37 -14.80 24.91
C VAL A 20 5.41 -13.71 24.43
N TYR A 21 5.09 -12.76 25.31
CA TYR A 21 4.43 -11.51 24.91
C TYR A 21 5.46 -10.60 24.24
N ALA A 22 5.65 -10.76 22.93
CA ALA A 22 6.37 -9.76 22.16
C ALA A 22 5.52 -8.49 22.13
N THR A 23 5.94 -7.45 22.85
CA THR A 23 5.37 -6.11 22.66
C THR A 23 5.45 -5.77 21.18
N PRO A 24 4.35 -5.38 20.53
CA PRO A 24 4.39 -5.00 19.12
C PRO A 24 5.42 -3.89 18.98
N VAL A 25 6.47 -4.15 18.19
CA VAL A 25 7.49 -3.15 17.88
C VAL A 25 6.76 -2.01 17.19
N ARG A 26 6.55 -0.90 17.92
CA ARG A 26 6.04 0.34 17.31
C ARG A 26 7.05 0.75 16.27
N ARG A 27 6.67 0.68 14.99
CA ARG A 27 7.49 1.20 13.91
C ARG A 27 7.48 2.71 14.03
N THR A 28 8.52 3.30 14.62
CA THR A 28 8.74 4.74 14.51
C THR A 28 9.18 4.99 13.07
N ILE A 29 8.24 5.38 12.22
CA ILE A 29 8.54 5.83 10.86
C ILE A 29 9.04 7.27 10.99
N MET A 30 10.32 7.41 11.36
CA MET A 30 10.98 8.71 11.35
C MET A 30 11.16 9.16 9.90
N LEU A 31 10.38 10.14 9.48
CA LEU A 31 10.55 10.78 8.18
C LEU A 31 10.55 12.30 8.41
N GLY A 32 11.72 12.89 8.16
CA GLY A 32 12.07 14.27 8.52
C GLY A 32 11.41 15.37 7.66
N PRO A 33 12.05 16.55 7.53
CA PRO A 33 11.45 17.77 6.96
C PRO A 33 11.06 17.65 5.48
N ALA A 34 10.52 18.74 4.92
CA ALA A 34 9.96 18.78 3.57
C ALA A 34 10.89 18.24 2.47
N PHE A 35 10.42 17.23 1.72
CA PHE A 35 11.15 16.49 0.68
C PHE A 35 11.49 17.28 -0.60
N ASN A 36 11.10 18.55 -0.68
CA ASN A 36 11.57 19.49 -1.69
C ASN A 36 12.98 20.04 -1.38
N ASP A 37 13.56 19.69 -0.22
CA ASP A 37 14.97 19.90 0.06
C ASP A 37 15.85 18.90 -0.75
N PRO A 38 16.76 19.38 -1.62
CA PRO A 38 17.70 18.51 -2.33
C PRO A 38 18.63 17.71 -1.39
N HIS A 39 18.71 18.04 -0.10
CA HIS A 39 19.46 17.27 0.90
C HIS A 39 18.65 16.11 1.51
N TYR A 40 17.37 15.94 1.17
CA TYR A 40 16.52 14.90 1.76
C TYR A 40 16.83 13.48 1.27
N PHE A 41 17.23 13.36 0.00
CA PHE A 41 17.54 12.07 -0.61
C PHE A 41 19.04 11.82 -0.63
N THR A 42 19.45 10.65 -0.19
CA THR A 42 20.85 10.21 -0.34
C THR A 42 21.20 10.01 -1.81
N ASN A 43 22.49 9.94 -2.14
CA ASN A 43 22.92 9.67 -3.51
C ASN A 43 22.41 8.31 -4.02
N GLU A 44 22.33 7.32 -3.14
CA GLU A 44 21.78 6.00 -3.41
C GLU A 44 20.28 6.07 -3.72
N GLU A 45 19.51 6.88 -2.97
CA GLU A 45 18.09 7.11 -3.23
C GLU A 45 17.85 7.81 -4.57
N ARG A 46 18.74 8.75 -4.95
CA ARG A 46 18.68 9.41 -6.27
C ARG A 46 19.01 8.47 -7.42
N ALA A 47 19.81 7.44 -7.17
CA ALA A 47 20.22 6.46 -8.17
C ALA A 47 19.19 5.32 -8.37
N VAL A 48 18.05 5.29 -7.67
CA VAL A 48 17.10 4.15 -7.74
C VAL A 48 16.48 3.92 -9.13
N PHE A 49 16.59 4.89 -10.05
CA PHE A 49 16.15 4.77 -11.44
C PHE A 49 17.32 4.73 -12.45
N SER A 50 18.57 4.55 -12.00
CA SER A 50 19.75 4.64 -12.89
C SER A 50 19.88 3.48 -13.88
N SER A 51 19.22 2.36 -13.61
CA SER A 51 19.36 1.11 -14.35
C SER A 51 18.08 0.76 -15.12
N PRO A 52 18.18 0.19 -16.33
CA PRO A 52 17.00 -0.31 -17.03
C PRO A 52 16.41 -1.54 -16.33
N LEU A 53 15.08 -1.62 -16.26
CA LEU A 53 14.38 -2.84 -15.85
C LEU A 53 14.38 -3.82 -17.04
N THR A 54 14.81 -5.06 -16.81
CA THR A 54 14.94 -6.10 -17.82
C THR A 54 14.00 -7.27 -17.53
N GLY A 55 13.71 -8.08 -18.55
CA GLY A 55 12.88 -9.29 -18.40
C GLY A 55 11.40 -9.04 -18.11
N ILE A 56 10.92 -7.80 -18.28
CA ILE A 56 9.53 -7.41 -18.08
C ILE A 56 8.78 -7.34 -19.41
N ILE A 57 7.49 -7.65 -19.35
CA ILE A 57 6.52 -7.47 -20.43
C ILE A 57 5.34 -6.71 -19.81
N LEU A 58 4.94 -5.60 -20.42
CA LEU A 58 3.77 -4.85 -19.96
C LEU A 58 2.52 -5.67 -20.24
N GLY A 59 1.74 -5.94 -19.19
CA GLY A 59 0.43 -6.55 -19.31
C GLY A 59 -0.68 -5.54 -19.53
N THR A 60 -1.90 -5.98 -19.24
CA THR A 60 -3.06 -5.11 -19.28
C THR A 60 -2.91 -3.98 -18.27
N GLU A 61 -3.30 -2.78 -18.68
CA GLU A 61 -3.43 -1.64 -17.78
C GLU A 61 -4.50 -1.95 -16.73
N VAL A 62 -4.15 -1.75 -15.46
CA VAL A 62 -5.03 -1.97 -14.31
C VAL A 62 -5.85 -0.72 -14.02
N TYR A 63 -5.24 0.45 -14.21
CA TYR A 63 -5.83 1.74 -13.87
C TYR A 63 -5.16 2.85 -14.69
N ASN A 64 -6.00 3.73 -15.26
CA ASN A 64 -5.59 4.90 -16.06
C ASN A 64 -6.12 6.22 -15.45
N GLU A 65 -6.53 6.20 -14.18
CA GLU A 65 -7.10 7.36 -13.52
C GLU A 65 -6.04 7.93 -12.57
N GLY A 66 -5.13 8.77 -13.07
CA GLY A 66 -4.14 9.43 -12.23
C GLY A 66 -3.36 10.48 -12.99
N MET A 67 -3.20 11.67 -12.40
CA MET A 67 -2.48 12.77 -13.05
C MET A 67 -0.95 12.64 -12.97
N HIS A 68 -0.44 11.71 -12.17
CA HIS A 68 0.98 11.60 -11.83
C HIS A 68 1.63 10.26 -12.23
N ASN A 69 0.97 9.48 -13.09
CA ASN A 69 1.54 8.28 -13.67
C ASN A 69 1.18 8.18 -15.17
N ASP A 70 2.03 7.51 -15.94
CA ASP A 70 1.79 7.17 -17.35
C ASP A 70 1.05 5.81 -17.47
N GLY A 71 0.44 5.35 -16.36
CA GLY A 71 -0.29 4.08 -16.25
C GLY A 71 0.27 3.13 -15.19
N VAL A 72 -0.61 2.26 -14.71
CA VAL A 72 -0.26 1.11 -13.85
C VAL A 72 -0.64 -0.17 -14.57
N PHE A 73 0.33 -1.05 -14.77
CA PHE A 73 0.18 -2.26 -15.60
C PHE A 73 0.35 -3.52 -14.76
N ASN A 74 -0.38 -4.58 -15.12
CA ASN A 74 -0.03 -5.92 -14.64
C ASN A 74 1.38 -6.26 -15.16
N LEU A 75 2.21 -6.86 -14.31
CA LEU A 75 3.53 -7.31 -14.73
C LEU A 75 3.42 -8.71 -15.35
N HIS A 76 4.00 -8.88 -16.54
CA HIS A 76 4.29 -10.18 -17.11
C HIS A 76 5.79 -10.36 -17.29
N THR A 77 6.23 -11.61 -17.34
CA THR A 77 7.59 -11.98 -17.71
C THR A 77 7.52 -13.27 -18.54
N ALA A 78 8.57 -13.58 -19.30
CA ALA A 78 8.58 -14.76 -20.18
C ALA A 78 8.42 -16.10 -19.43
N ASN A 79 8.91 -16.17 -18.19
CA ASN A 79 8.83 -17.37 -17.36
C ASN A 79 7.74 -17.29 -16.28
N GLY A 80 6.99 -16.17 -16.18
CA GLY A 80 5.99 -15.94 -15.14
C GLY A 80 6.55 -15.50 -13.78
N TRP A 81 7.86 -15.28 -13.66
CA TRP A 81 8.54 -14.83 -12.43
C TRP A 81 9.42 -13.59 -12.67
N TYR A 82 9.51 -12.72 -11.68
CA TYR A 82 10.43 -11.57 -11.65
C TYR A 82 11.23 -11.61 -10.35
N ASN A 83 12.56 -11.78 -10.42
CA ASN A 83 13.44 -11.89 -9.25
C ASN A 83 12.95 -12.92 -8.20
N GLY A 84 12.42 -14.06 -8.65
CA GLY A 84 11.90 -15.12 -7.78
C GLY A 84 10.48 -14.87 -7.24
N ILE A 85 9.81 -13.80 -7.65
CA ILE A 85 8.43 -13.46 -7.25
C ILE A 85 7.48 -13.75 -8.42
N PRO A 86 6.29 -14.34 -8.21
CA PRO A 86 5.30 -14.52 -9.28
C PRO A 86 4.93 -13.18 -9.94
N ALA A 87 5.03 -13.07 -11.26
CA ALA A 87 4.79 -11.80 -11.94
C ALA A 87 3.34 -11.29 -11.74
N ASN A 88 2.38 -12.20 -11.60
CA ASN A 88 0.97 -11.85 -11.37
C ASN A 88 0.66 -11.28 -9.97
N SER A 89 1.60 -11.35 -9.03
CA SER A 89 1.49 -10.68 -7.72
C SER A 89 2.14 -9.30 -7.73
N LEU A 90 2.58 -8.81 -8.89
CA LEU A 90 3.29 -7.55 -9.06
C LEU A 90 2.54 -6.61 -10.02
N LEU A 91 2.77 -5.31 -9.81
CA LEU A 91 2.36 -4.24 -10.70
C LEU A 91 3.59 -3.46 -11.16
N LEU A 92 3.51 -2.90 -12.36
CA LEU A 92 4.47 -1.93 -12.89
C LEU A 92 3.79 -0.56 -12.96
N LYS A 93 4.20 0.39 -12.11
CA LYS A 93 3.78 1.79 -12.17
C LYS A 93 4.77 2.56 -13.02
N VAL A 94 4.32 3.14 -14.12
CA VAL A 94 5.15 3.98 -15.00
C VAL A 94 4.95 5.43 -14.60
N LEU A 95 6.05 6.16 -14.45
CA LEU A 95 6.02 7.55 -14.03
C LEU A 95 6.34 8.48 -15.22
N PRO A 96 5.73 9.67 -15.28
CA PRO A 96 5.91 10.58 -16.42
C PRO A 96 7.33 11.16 -16.47
N SER A 97 7.99 11.33 -15.33
CA SER A 97 9.34 11.89 -15.26
C SER A 97 10.08 11.46 -13.99
N LEU A 98 11.41 11.58 -14.00
CA LEU A 98 12.24 11.37 -12.83
C LEU A 98 12.34 12.69 -12.07
N ASN A 99 11.59 12.80 -10.98
CA ASN A 99 11.60 13.95 -10.08
C ASN A 99 11.70 13.48 -8.62
N ASN A 100 11.70 14.41 -7.67
CA ASN A 100 11.70 14.07 -6.25
C ASN A 100 10.48 13.22 -5.85
N ASP A 101 9.37 13.31 -6.59
CA ASP A 101 8.17 12.53 -6.32
C ASP A 101 8.34 11.05 -6.60
N ALA A 102 8.94 10.73 -7.73
CA ALA A 102 9.32 9.37 -8.08
C ALA A 102 10.23 8.73 -7.01
N ILE A 103 11.17 9.49 -6.47
CA ILE A 103 12.11 9.01 -5.44
C ILE A 103 11.39 8.83 -4.09
N GLY A 104 10.52 9.79 -3.73
CA GLY A 104 9.69 9.71 -2.53
C GLY A 104 8.79 8.48 -2.51
N GLU A 105 8.11 8.20 -3.62
CA GLU A 105 7.27 7.00 -3.79
C GLU A 105 8.08 5.71 -3.53
N VAL A 106 9.28 5.58 -4.12
CA VAL A 106 10.16 4.43 -3.86
C VAL A 106 10.55 4.31 -2.38
N LYS A 107 10.85 5.43 -1.72
CA LYS A 107 11.22 5.46 -0.30
C LYS A 107 10.06 4.99 0.59
N VAL A 108 8.85 5.46 0.32
CA VAL A 108 7.64 5.04 1.07
C VAL A 108 7.33 3.57 0.82
N LEU A 109 7.36 3.11 -0.43
CA LEU A 109 7.15 1.70 -0.77
C LEU A 109 8.17 0.78 -0.09
N LYS A 110 9.43 1.21 0.07
CA LYS A 110 10.43 0.48 0.85
C LYS A 110 10.07 0.42 2.33
N ALA A 111 9.65 1.52 2.94
CA ALA A 111 9.22 1.55 4.33
C ALA A 111 8.02 0.63 4.60
N MET A 112 7.10 0.55 3.63
CA MET A 112 5.92 -0.32 3.66
C MET A 112 6.20 -1.79 3.30
N ARG A 113 7.41 -2.10 2.84
CA ARG A 113 7.79 -3.43 2.31
C ARG A 113 6.96 -3.85 1.09
N GLU A 114 6.58 -2.87 0.29
CA GLU A 114 5.78 -3.03 -0.92
C GLU A 114 6.62 -2.86 -2.20
N TYR A 115 7.82 -2.33 -2.05
CA TYR A 115 8.81 -2.15 -3.11
C TYR A 115 9.45 -3.49 -3.52
N VAL A 116 9.59 -3.71 -4.83
CA VAL A 116 10.35 -4.83 -5.40
C VAL A 116 11.55 -4.35 -6.20
N ALA A 117 11.35 -3.44 -7.16
CA ALA A 117 12.42 -2.88 -7.98
C ALA A 117 12.02 -1.51 -8.54
N SER A 118 13.00 -0.72 -8.97
CA SER A 118 12.79 0.49 -9.76
C SER A 118 13.90 0.63 -10.81
N GLY A 119 13.60 1.36 -11.87
CA GLY A 119 14.51 1.53 -13.00
C GLY A 119 13.82 2.25 -14.15
N THR A 120 14.42 2.19 -15.34
CA THR A 120 13.78 2.75 -16.54
C THR A 120 13.22 1.66 -17.45
N VAL A 121 12.12 1.96 -18.13
CA VAL A 121 11.47 1.11 -19.13
C VAL A 121 11.33 1.86 -20.45
N MET A 122 11.31 1.14 -21.56
CA MET A 122 10.98 1.71 -22.87
C MET A 122 9.48 1.49 -23.13
N ILE A 123 8.75 2.58 -23.39
CA ILE A 123 7.32 2.53 -23.68
C ILE A 123 7.08 3.18 -25.03
N SER A 124 6.25 2.55 -25.85
CA SER A 124 5.81 3.10 -27.12
C SER A 124 4.45 3.78 -26.93
N ASP A 125 4.35 5.05 -27.30
CA ASP A 125 3.07 5.79 -27.36
C ASP A 125 2.42 5.72 -28.77
N GLY A 126 2.88 4.79 -29.61
CA GLY A 126 2.44 4.61 -30.99
C GLY A 126 3.15 5.52 -31.99
N GLN A 127 3.80 6.60 -31.54
CA GLN A 127 4.59 7.50 -32.41
C GLN A 127 6.08 7.44 -32.09
N ARG A 128 6.42 7.22 -30.81
CA ARG A 128 7.79 7.21 -30.32
C ARG A 128 7.96 6.20 -29.19
N THR A 129 9.15 5.63 -29.12
CA THR A 129 9.57 4.85 -27.96
C THR A 129 10.33 5.77 -27.01
N VAL A 130 9.74 6.03 -25.83
CA VAL A 130 10.29 6.92 -24.81
C VAL A 130 10.78 6.09 -23.63
N ARG A 131 11.93 6.48 -23.07
CA ARG A 131 12.42 5.93 -21.80
C ARG A 131 11.70 6.62 -20.64
N ARG A 132 11.02 5.85 -19.79
CA ARG A 132 10.29 6.34 -18.61
C ARG A 132 10.81 5.69 -17.33
N PRO A 133 10.85 6.39 -16.19
CA PRO A 133 11.03 5.75 -14.90
C PRO A 133 9.84 4.86 -14.57
N ALA A 134 10.09 3.73 -13.92
CA ALA A 134 9.06 2.82 -13.47
C ALA A 134 9.43 2.12 -12.17
N ILE A 135 8.40 1.73 -11.42
CA ILE A 135 8.49 1.04 -10.13
C ILE A 135 7.74 -0.28 -10.26
N ILE A 136 8.36 -1.37 -9.81
CA ILE A 136 7.73 -2.66 -9.61
C ILE A 136 7.41 -2.78 -8.12
N MET A 137 6.14 -3.05 -7.82
CA MET A 137 5.60 -3.13 -6.46
C MET A 137 4.66 -4.32 -6.32
N PHE A 138 4.44 -4.77 -5.09
CA PHE A 138 3.45 -5.80 -4.81
C PHE A 138 2.03 -5.33 -5.14
N LYS A 139 1.26 -6.20 -5.78
CA LYS A 139 -0.16 -6.01 -6.06
C LYS A 139 -0.95 -6.22 -4.77
N LYS A 140 -1.71 -5.22 -4.35
CA LYS A 140 -2.63 -5.34 -3.22
C LYS A 140 -3.99 -5.89 -3.66
N PRO A 141 -4.67 -6.68 -2.81
CA PRO A 141 -6.01 -7.17 -3.09
C PRO A 141 -7.07 -6.07 -2.94
N GLY A 142 -8.19 -6.24 -3.64
CA GLY A 142 -9.33 -5.33 -3.63
C GLY A 142 -9.47 -4.54 -4.94
N ALA A 143 -10.40 -3.61 -4.95
CA ALA A 143 -10.64 -2.68 -6.06
C ALA A 143 -11.08 -1.31 -5.53
N PRO A 144 -10.88 -0.21 -6.29
CA PRO A 144 -11.39 1.09 -5.91
C PRO A 144 -12.89 1.02 -5.62
N LEU A 145 -13.36 1.72 -4.57
CA LEU A 145 -14.75 1.58 -4.12
C LEU A 145 -15.75 1.83 -5.26
N HIS A 146 -15.52 2.88 -6.06
CA HIS A 146 -16.40 3.28 -7.17
C HIS A 146 -16.41 2.28 -8.35
N HIS A 147 -15.45 1.37 -8.42
CA HIS A 147 -15.40 0.31 -9.44
C HIS A 147 -16.09 -0.99 -9.01
N THR A 148 -16.48 -1.11 -7.74
CA THR A 148 -17.10 -2.34 -7.23
C THR A 148 -18.58 -2.43 -7.60
N THR A 149 -19.06 -3.64 -7.92
CA THR A 149 -20.49 -3.89 -8.19
C THR A 149 -21.36 -3.58 -6.97
N VAL A 150 -20.88 -3.93 -5.78
CA VAL A 150 -21.52 -3.63 -4.49
C VAL A 150 -21.82 -2.14 -4.36
N TYR A 151 -20.85 -1.30 -4.73
CA TYR A 151 -21.02 0.14 -4.67
C TYR A 151 -21.87 0.69 -5.82
N THR A 152 -21.59 0.31 -7.06
CA THR A 152 -22.25 0.89 -8.25
C THR A 152 -23.75 0.61 -8.25
N GLN A 153 -24.17 -0.58 -7.82
CA GLN A 153 -25.58 -1.01 -7.75
C GLN A 153 -26.29 -0.61 -6.44
N ALA A 154 -25.57 -0.07 -5.45
CA ALA A 154 -26.18 0.36 -4.19
C ALA A 154 -27.07 1.60 -4.35
N SER A 155 -28.12 1.67 -3.53
CA SER A 155 -28.91 2.89 -3.34
C SER A 155 -28.05 4.04 -2.82
N SER A 156 -28.50 5.29 -2.99
CA SER A 156 -27.76 6.47 -2.51
C SER A 156 -27.48 6.41 -1.01
N SER A 157 -28.44 5.97 -0.19
CA SER A 157 -28.25 5.80 1.25
C SER A 157 -27.19 4.74 1.56
N ARG A 158 -27.23 3.59 0.86
CA ARG A 158 -26.22 2.54 1.03
C ARG A 158 -24.83 3.00 0.56
N LYS A 159 -24.73 3.77 -0.53
CA LYS A 159 -23.47 4.37 -1.00
C LYS A 159 -22.86 5.30 0.05
N ALA A 160 -23.68 6.10 0.73
CA ALA A 160 -23.23 6.95 1.83
C ALA A 160 -22.70 6.12 3.01
N THR A 161 -23.41 5.06 3.40
CA THR A 161 -22.93 4.12 4.43
C THR A 161 -21.60 3.47 4.03
N LEU A 162 -21.49 2.97 2.80
CA LEU A 162 -20.27 2.33 2.30
C LEU A 162 -19.07 3.28 2.32
N ARG A 163 -19.24 4.52 1.84
CA ARG A 163 -18.19 5.56 1.92
C ARG A 163 -17.75 5.81 3.35
N SER A 164 -18.70 5.98 4.27
CA SER A 164 -18.41 6.22 5.70
C SER A 164 -17.67 5.04 6.33
N THR A 165 -18.08 3.80 6.05
CA THR A 165 -17.40 2.60 6.56
C THR A 165 -16.00 2.46 6.01
N VAL A 166 -15.81 2.64 4.70
CA VAL A 166 -14.49 2.56 4.06
C VAL A 166 -13.55 3.65 4.59
N LEU A 167 -14.06 4.87 4.77
CA LEU A 167 -13.30 5.98 5.36
C LEU A 167 -12.79 5.62 6.77
N LYS A 168 -13.62 5.00 7.61
CA LYS A 168 -13.20 4.55 8.95
C LYS A 168 -12.09 3.50 8.90
N LEU A 169 -12.29 2.44 8.10
CA LEU A 169 -11.30 1.38 7.91
C LEU A 169 -9.96 1.92 7.39
N MET A 170 -10.03 2.92 6.51
CA MET A 170 -8.87 3.56 5.93
C MET A 170 -8.12 4.39 6.97
N CYS A 171 -8.83 5.14 7.83
CA CYS A 171 -8.19 5.86 8.92
C CYS A 171 -7.64 4.93 10.01
N ASP A 172 -8.25 3.78 10.24
CA ASP A 172 -7.66 2.72 11.09
C ASP A 172 -6.36 2.18 10.50
N GLN A 173 -6.30 2.01 9.17
CA GLN A 173 -5.08 1.60 8.47
C GLN A 173 -4.01 2.70 8.51
N VAL A 174 -4.33 3.95 8.21
CA VAL A 174 -3.43 5.11 8.32
C VAL A 174 -2.84 5.20 9.73
N HIS A 175 -3.67 5.00 10.75
CA HIS A 175 -3.23 4.97 12.13
C HIS A 175 -2.20 3.85 12.39
N THR A 176 -2.49 2.65 11.90
CA THR A 176 -1.61 1.47 12.05
C THR A 176 -0.29 1.66 11.30
N ASP A 177 -0.35 2.20 10.10
CA ASP A 177 0.77 2.36 9.19
C ASP A 177 1.60 3.62 9.49
N GLY A 178 1.06 4.58 10.27
CA GLY A 178 1.71 5.86 10.57
C GLY A 178 1.90 6.77 9.34
N LEU A 179 1.21 6.48 8.24
CA LEU A 179 1.37 7.15 6.96
C LEU A 179 0.02 7.60 6.43
N LEU A 180 -0.07 8.89 6.13
CA LEU A 180 -1.20 9.46 5.42
C LEU A 180 -0.93 9.35 3.92
N GLY A 181 -1.74 8.56 3.20
CA GLY A 181 -1.67 8.50 1.73
C GLY A 181 -2.30 9.72 1.06
N ASP A 182 -2.32 9.74 -0.28
CA ASP A 182 -3.03 10.76 -1.05
C ASP A 182 -4.56 10.59 -0.93
N PRO A 183 -5.33 11.61 -0.48
CA PRO A 183 -6.75 11.51 -0.11
C PRO A 183 -7.75 11.30 -1.25
N THR A 184 -7.35 10.59 -2.29
CA THR A 184 -8.16 10.32 -3.48
C THR A 184 -8.88 8.98 -3.36
N VAL A 185 -10.15 8.92 -3.78
CA VAL A 185 -10.97 7.70 -3.69
C VAL A 185 -10.38 6.52 -4.48
N GLY A 186 -9.67 6.81 -5.58
CA GLY A 186 -8.96 5.82 -6.40
C GLY A 186 -7.80 5.13 -5.70
N ASN A 187 -7.27 5.73 -4.62
CA ASN A 187 -6.08 5.28 -3.90
C ASN A 187 -6.41 4.33 -2.74
N VAL A 188 -7.66 3.87 -2.65
CA VAL A 188 -8.11 2.94 -1.61
C VAL A 188 -8.77 1.74 -2.26
N LEU A 189 -8.11 0.59 -2.15
CA LEU A 189 -8.67 -0.68 -2.61
C LEU A 189 -9.49 -1.30 -1.48
N VAL A 190 -10.73 -1.64 -1.77
CA VAL A 190 -11.67 -2.23 -0.81
C VAL A 190 -11.89 -3.70 -1.12
N GLN A 191 -11.92 -4.52 -0.08
CA GLN A 191 -12.39 -5.91 -0.15
C GLN A 191 -13.73 -6.02 0.58
N PHE A 192 -14.65 -6.79 0.00
CA PHE A 192 -15.97 -7.03 0.57
C PHE A 192 -16.08 -8.47 1.03
N ASP A 193 -16.85 -8.69 2.10
CA ASP A 193 -17.31 -10.02 2.46
C ASP A 193 -18.40 -10.53 1.47
N ARG A 194 -18.89 -11.76 1.70
CA ARG A 194 -19.93 -12.37 0.86
C ARG A 194 -21.27 -11.62 0.89
N ASN A 195 -21.50 -10.77 1.90
CA ASN A 195 -22.72 -10.01 2.09
C ASN A 195 -22.60 -8.56 1.58
N GLY A 196 -21.46 -8.20 0.98
CA GLY A 196 -21.21 -6.85 0.49
C GLY A 196 -20.96 -5.83 1.60
N PHE A 197 -20.41 -6.25 2.74
CA PHE A 197 -19.84 -5.36 3.76
C PHE A 197 -18.34 -5.20 3.54
N PRO A 198 -17.79 -3.97 3.63
CA PRO A 198 -16.34 -3.75 3.59
C PRO A 198 -15.66 -4.56 4.70
N LEU A 199 -14.75 -5.46 4.32
CA LEU A 199 -13.97 -6.32 5.22
C LEU A 199 -12.63 -5.67 5.57
N SER A 200 -11.96 -5.13 4.55
CA SER A 200 -10.65 -4.49 4.70
C SER A 200 -10.44 -3.47 3.60
N VAL A 201 -9.49 -2.60 3.83
CA VAL A 201 -9.00 -1.63 2.86
C VAL A 201 -7.49 -1.76 2.72
N ASN A 202 -7.00 -1.28 1.59
CA ASN A 202 -5.59 -1.20 1.28
C ASN A 202 -5.32 0.15 0.65
N LEU A 203 -4.54 0.98 1.33
CA LEU A 203 -3.98 2.19 0.75
C LEU A 203 -3.02 1.82 -0.38
N VAL A 204 -3.15 2.46 -1.52
CA VAL A 204 -2.21 2.40 -2.65
C VAL A 204 -1.89 3.82 -3.06
N ASP A 205 -0.73 4.04 -3.69
CA ASP A 205 -0.29 5.38 -4.10
C ASP A 205 -0.21 6.35 -2.91
N TYR A 206 0.96 6.39 -2.27
CA TYR A 206 1.17 7.24 -1.10
C TYR A 206 1.37 8.71 -1.47
N GLY A 207 1.28 9.03 -2.76
CA GLY A 207 1.36 10.38 -3.30
C GLY A 207 2.78 10.92 -3.38
N ALA A 208 2.86 12.14 -3.90
CA ALA A 208 4.11 12.88 -3.96
C ALA A 208 4.61 13.26 -2.55
N PRO A 209 5.93 13.44 -2.37
CA PRO A 209 6.55 14.02 -1.20
C PRO A 209 5.89 15.35 -0.81
N GLY A 210 5.14 15.33 0.30
CA GLY A 210 4.33 16.45 0.77
C GLY A 210 2.83 16.16 0.83
N THR A 211 2.31 15.23 0.02
CA THR A 211 0.96 14.66 0.17
C THR A 211 1.00 13.37 0.99
N GLY A 212 2.03 12.56 0.81
CA GLY A 212 2.43 11.46 1.70
C GLY A 212 3.16 11.91 2.97
N ALA A 213 2.83 13.10 3.49
CA ALA A 213 3.53 13.64 4.64
C ALA A 213 3.32 12.71 5.85
N PRO A 214 4.38 12.35 6.58
CA PRO A 214 4.27 11.63 7.83
C PRO A 214 3.28 12.36 8.73
N ILE A 215 2.47 11.63 9.49
CA ILE A 215 1.52 12.29 10.38
C ILE A 215 2.27 13.14 11.43
N GLU A 216 3.47 12.72 11.83
CA GLU A 216 4.40 13.49 12.67
C GLU A 216 4.78 14.86 12.07
N ARG A 217 4.71 15.03 10.74
CA ARG A 217 4.96 16.31 10.06
C ARG A 217 3.70 17.19 10.03
N LEU A 218 2.53 16.59 9.89
CA LEU A 218 1.24 17.31 9.91
C LEU A 218 0.84 17.68 11.34
N MET A 219 1.34 16.93 12.31
CA MET A 219 1.14 17.10 13.74
C MET A 219 2.50 17.11 14.46
N PRO A 220 3.27 18.21 14.36
CA PRO A 220 4.59 18.31 14.98
C PRO A 220 4.48 18.11 16.51
N GLY A 221 5.02 17.00 16.99
CA GLY A 221 4.86 16.49 18.35
C GLY A 221 4.61 14.98 18.34
N HIS A 222 4.61 14.32 19.49
CA HIS A 222 4.13 12.93 19.60
C HIS A 222 2.61 12.92 19.46
N ALA A 223 2.11 12.96 18.21
CA ALA A 223 0.69 12.87 17.95
C ALA A 223 0.13 11.55 18.50
N THR A 224 -0.96 11.61 19.25
CA THR A 224 -1.58 10.40 19.78
C THR A 224 -2.29 9.63 18.67
N PRO A 225 -2.43 8.30 18.78
CA PRO A 225 -3.28 7.50 17.90
C PRO A 225 -4.62 8.15 17.51
N GLU A 226 -5.30 8.75 18.48
CA GLU A 226 -6.60 9.39 18.34
C GLU A 226 -6.52 10.68 17.52
N GLU A 227 -5.46 11.46 17.73
CA GLU A 227 -5.18 12.67 16.96
C GLU A 227 -4.91 12.35 15.48
N ILE A 228 -4.12 11.31 15.21
CA ILE A 228 -3.87 10.79 13.87
C ILE A 228 -5.18 10.40 13.18
N TYR A 229 -6.00 9.61 13.86
CA TYR A 229 -7.28 9.14 13.34
C TYR A 229 -8.24 10.30 13.07
N ALA A 230 -8.37 11.24 14.02
CA ALA A 230 -9.22 12.42 13.88
C ALA A 230 -8.78 13.31 12.73
N TYR A 231 -7.47 13.50 12.56
CA TYR A 231 -6.90 14.23 11.43
C TYR A 231 -7.23 13.54 10.10
N CYS A 232 -7.02 12.23 10.01
CA CYS A 232 -7.37 11.44 8.82
C CYS A 232 -8.86 11.60 8.48
N MET A 233 -9.74 11.42 9.46
CA MET A 233 -11.19 11.54 9.26
C MET A 233 -11.57 12.93 8.74
N ASN A 234 -11.00 14.01 9.30
CA ASN A 234 -11.28 15.37 8.87
C ASN A 234 -10.81 15.63 7.44
N LEU A 235 -9.57 15.24 7.11
CA LEU A 235 -9.01 15.47 5.78
C LEU A 235 -9.78 14.71 4.70
N TRP A 236 -9.91 13.40 4.87
CA TRP A 236 -10.43 12.52 3.83
C TRP A 236 -11.94 12.60 3.66
N SER A 237 -12.68 12.94 4.72
CA SER A 237 -14.13 13.11 4.62
C SER A 237 -14.55 14.17 3.60
N ARG A 238 -13.74 15.21 3.38
CA ARG A 238 -14.00 16.27 2.37
C ARG A 238 -13.94 15.75 0.93
N HIS A 239 -13.16 14.69 0.70
CA HIS A 239 -13.00 14.06 -0.60
C HIS A 239 -13.96 12.89 -0.80
N TRP A 240 -14.35 12.22 0.29
CA TRP A 240 -15.12 10.97 0.25
C TRP A 240 -16.62 11.14 0.47
N LEU A 241 -17.02 12.16 1.22
CA LEU A 241 -18.42 12.37 1.57
C LEU A 241 -19.02 13.54 0.79
N PRO A 242 -20.32 13.47 0.44
CA PRO A 242 -21.02 14.61 -0.15
C PRO A 242 -20.90 15.84 0.75
N SER A 243 -20.79 17.04 0.15
CA SER A 243 -20.81 18.30 0.87
C SER A 243 -22.05 18.39 1.78
N GLY A 244 -21.85 18.74 3.06
CA GLY A 244 -22.94 18.85 4.06
C GLY A 244 -23.28 17.57 4.83
N SER A 245 -22.41 16.54 4.80
CA SER A 245 -22.62 15.28 5.54
C SER A 245 -22.20 15.30 7.02
N PHE A 246 -21.97 16.49 7.60
CA PHE A 246 -21.55 16.70 8.99
C PHE A 246 -22.33 17.83 9.64
#